data_AF-A0A347VQ59-F1
#
_entry.id   AF-A0A347VQ59-F1
#
_cell.length_a   1.000
_cell.length_b   1.000
_cell.length_c   1.000
_cell.angle_alpha   90.00
_cell.angle_beta   90.00
_cell.angle_gamma   90.00
#
_symmetry.space_group_name_H-M   'P 1'
#
loop_
_entity.id
_entity.type
_entity.pdbx_description
1 polymer ?
#
loop_
_entity_poly.entity_id
_entity_poly.type
_entity_poly.pdbx_seq_one_letter_code
_entity_poly.pdbx_strand_id
1 'polypeptide(L)'
;MLKELYTISLIKDYLQECKILPKETKSINDIYNFFVYLNDNLQSFNTLYIFNYLYNFVSSDEVAKRKTSARVFEDMLAILFNGIVSDTKERKNLSYQVPNYFNNVKDKIASNRREKADIIFENYSISLKTLMQDNQEINMGSFEKSVLFDSLKVDDYLNERKSKSGAGLGSKSQLLKLFSIIETLSSWEKFSDKFNAMINFIYADDLLIAVKNDKLMNLYFLSGSELINIFKDLSINKNELLKIVNRYEGNSLRIDRNMLFEKCNKKLELDFSYLDSTIIESINKMDLKLHKNYAHYFNSNDKEKIKKDSIKSLKDLFNEFDKALV
;
A
#
# COMPACT_ATOMS: atom_id res chain seq x y z
N MET A 1 -13.78 -8.75 -12.31
CA MET A 1 -13.53 -7.33 -12.04
C MET A 1 -14.75 -6.77 -11.34
N LEU A 2 -14.59 -6.06 -10.22
CA LEU A 2 -15.71 -5.40 -9.52
C LEU A 2 -16.36 -4.38 -10.46
N LYS A 3 -17.69 -4.27 -10.45
CA LYS A 3 -18.43 -3.35 -11.33
C LYS A 3 -18.00 -1.90 -11.10
N GLU A 4 -17.69 -1.57 -9.86
CA GLU A 4 -17.30 -0.26 -9.40
C GLU A 4 -15.95 0.18 -9.98
N LEU A 5 -15.06 -0.76 -10.30
CA LEU A 5 -13.80 -0.45 -10.98
C LEU A 5 -14.00 0.06 -12.41
N TYR A 6 -15.10 -0.31 -13.06
CA TYR A 6 -15.46 0.27 -14.36
C TYR A 6 -15.79 1.76 -14.22
N THR A 7 -16.54 2.14 -13.18
CA THR A 7 -16.82 3.55 -12.89
C THR A 7 -15.55 4.30 -12.51
N ILE A 8 -14.64 3.69 -11.73
CA ILE A 8 -13.32 4.27 -11.44
C ILE A 8 -12.54 4.54 -12.74
N SER A 9 -12.61 3.63 -13.73
CA SER A 9 -11.99 3.86 -15.05
C SER A 9 -12.59 5.06 -15.77
N LEU A 10 -13.92 5.22 -15.75
CA LEU A 10 -14.59 6.38 -16.38
C LEU A 10 -14.22 7.70 -15.67
N ILE A 11 -14.18 7.69 -14.34
CA ILE A 11 -13.74 8.84 -13.53
C ILE A 11 -12.29 9.20 -13.89
N LYS A 12 -11.42 8.19 -13.99
CA LYS A 12 -10.02 8.37 -14.38
C LYS A 12 -9.90 9.06 -15.74
N ASP A 13 -10.64 8.61 -16.76
CA ASP A 13 -10.58 9.22 -18.09
C ASP A 13 -11.03 10.70 -18.04
N TYR A 14 -12.12 11.00 -17.33
CA TYR A 14 -12.59 12.38 -17.12
C TYR A 14 -11.56 13.26 -16.38
N LEU A 15 -10.94 12.75 -15.32
CA LEU A 15 -9.94 13.49 -14.55
C LEU A 15 -8.65 13.74 -15.36
N GLN A 16 -8.32 12.84 -16.29
CA GLN A 16 -7.22 13.05 -17.25
C GLN A 16 -7.56 14.12 -18.29
N GLU A 17 -8.79 14.14 -18.81
CA GLU A 17 -9.27 15.21 -19.71
C GLU A 17 -9.23 16.58 -19.02
N CYS A 18 -9.62 16.63 -17.74
CA CYS A 18 -9.55 17.83 -16.91
C CYS A 18 -8.13 18.21 -16.47
N LYS A 19 -7.09 17.42 -16.82
CA LYS A 19 -5.69 17.61 -16.40
C LYS A 19 -5.47 17.59 -14.88
N ILE A 20 -6.37 16.96 -14.13
CA ILE A 20 -6.23 16.73 -12.68
C ILE A 20 -5.33 15.53 -12.43
N LEU A 21 -5.50 14.49 -13.23
CA LEU A 21 -4.71 13.27 -13.18
C LEU A 21 -3.74 13.24 -14.37
N PRO A 22 -2.46 12.92 -14.17
CA PRO A 22 -1.53 12.84 -15.28
C PRO A 22 -1.85 11.62 -16.17
N LYS A 23 -1.48 11.72 -17.45
CA LYS A 23 -1.55 10.57 -18.39
C LYS A 23 -0.51 9.50 -18.05
N GLU A 24 0.65 9.95 -17.57
CA GLU A 24 1.79 9.13 -17.17
C GLU A 24 2.19 9.47 -15.74
N THR A 25 2.25 8.45 -14.89
CA THR A 25 2.70 8.57 -13.49
C THR A 25 4.21 8.46 -13.43
N LYS A 26 4.88 9.49 -12.90
CA LYS A 26 6.34 9.61 -12.91
C LYS A 26 6.96 9.51 -11.52
N SER A 27 6.18 9.77 -10.47
CA SER A 27 6.66 9.71 -9.10
C SER A 27 5.52 9.56 -8.09
N ILE A 28 5.86 9.28 -6.83
CA ILE A 28 4.88 9.17 -5.75
C ILE A 28 4.15 10.50 -5.50
N ASN A 29 4.74 11.61 -5.94
CA ASN A 29 4.14 12.94 -5.83
C ASN A 29 2.89 13.08 -6.67
N ASP A 30 2.82 12.43 -7.83
CA ASP A 30 1.63 12.46 -8.68
C ASP A 30 0.45 11.79 -7.96
N ILE A 31 0.73 10.69 -7.25
CA ILE A 31 -0.24 9.96 -6.45
C ILE A 31 -0.64 10.77 -5.21
N TYR A 32 0.32 11.35 -4.50
CA TYR A 32 0.07 12.21 -3.34
C TYR A 32 -0.80 13.41 -3.71
N ASN A 33 -0.46 14.13 -4.79
CA ASN A 33 -1.18 15.33 -5.23
C ASN A 33 -2.62 15.01 -5.64
N PHE A 34 -2.86 13.83 -6.24
CA PHE A 34 -4.21 13.37 -6.52
C PHE A 34 -5.02 13.19 -5.23
N PHE A 35 -4.47 12.55 -4.21
CA PHE A 35 -5.19 12.39 -2.94
C PHE A 35 -5.40 13.72 -2.20
N VAL A 36 -4.45 14.67 -2.30
CA VAL A 36 -4.65 16.06 -1.83
C VAL A 36 -5.82 16.71 -2.58
N TYR A 37 -5.87 16.60 -3.91
CA TYR A 37 -6.98 17.09 -4.71
C TYR A 37 -8.32 16.50 -4.25
N LEU A 38 -8.38 15.19 -3.95
CA LEU A 38 -9.60 14.58 -3.42
C LEU A 38 -10.03 15.24 -2.10
N ASN A 39 -9.10 15.41 -1.15
CA ASN A 39 -9.36 16.08 0.13
C ASN A 39 -9.81 17.53 -0.03
N ASP A 40 -9.34 18.25 -1.05
CA ASP A 40 -9.74 19.63 -1.31
C ASP A 40 -11.10 19.73 -2.06
N ASN A 41 -11.62 18.61 -2.58
CA ASN A 41 -12.81 18.57 -3.44
C ASN A 41 -13.87 17.58 -2.94
N LEU A 42 -14.12 17.56 -1.62
CA LEU A 42 -15.01 16.60 -0.95
C LEU A 42 -16.45 16.58 -1.48
N GLN A 43 -16.93 17.67 -2.09
CA GLN A 43 -18.28 17.78 -2.64
C GLN A 43 -18.39 17.29 -4.09
N SER A 44 -17.26 17.07 -4.78
CA SER A 44 -17.31 16.61 -6.16
C SER A 44 -17.76 15.16 -6.23
N PHE A 45 -18.62 14.84 -7.21
CA PHE A 45 -19.10 13.47 -7.42
C PHE A 45 -17.95 12.46 -7.56
N ASN A 46 -16.88 12.82 -8.28
CA ASN A 46 -15.73 11.95 -8.49
C ASN A 46 -15.02 11.62 -7.18
N THR A 47 -14.77 12.63 -6.33
CA THR A 47 -14.20 12.43 -4.99
C THR A 47 -15.09 11.54 -4.15
N LEU A 48 -16.38 11.89 -4.09
CA LEU A 48 -17.38 11.16 -3.33
C LEU A 48 -17.45 9.69 -3.73
N TYR A 49 -17.40 9.39 -5.03
CA TYR A 49 -17.40 8.02 -5.53
C TYR A 49 -16.13 7.25 -5.15
N ILE A 50 -14.96 7.87 -5.29
CA ILE A 50 -13.67 7.25 -4.90
C ILE A 50 -13.64 6.98 -3.39
N PHE A 51 -14.11 7.93 -2.57
CA PHE A 51 -14.16 7.76 -1.12
C PHE A 51 -15.16 6.67 -0.72
N ASN A 52 -16.33 6.64 -1.35
CA ASN A 52 -17.31 5.56 -1.17
C ASN A 52 -16.71 4.19 -1.52
N TYR A 53 -15.94 4.12 -2.60
CA TYR A 53 -15.24 2.90 -3.00
C TYR A 53 -14.20 2.47 -1.95
N LEU A 54 -13.33 3.39 -1.52
CA LEU A 54 -12.31 3.13 -0.50
C LEU A 54 -12.94 2.67 0.81
N TYR A 55 -13.99 3.34 1.27
CA TYR A 55 -14.70 2.95 2.48
C TYR A 55 -15.28 1.53 2.36
N ASN A 56 -16.11 1.28 1.34
CA ASN A 56 -16.87 0.04 1.24
C ASN A 56 -16.03 -1.20 0.91
N PHE A 57 -14.90 -1.04 0.21
CA PHE A 57 -14.11 -2.18 -0.28
C PHE A 57 -12.72 -2.30 0.36
N VAL A 58 -12.22 -1.26 1.01
CA VAL A 58 -10.87 -1.25 1.59
C VAL A 58 -10.89 -1.03 3.11
N SER A 59 -11.59 0.01 3.58
CA SER A 59 -11.41 0.57 4.94
C SER A 59 -12.43 0.14 5.99
N SER A 60 -13.68 -0.09 5.61
CA SER A 60 -14.74 -0.36 6.58
C SER A 60 -14.45 -1.60 7.42
N ASP A 61 -14.92 -1.63 8.66
CA ASP A 61 -14.68 -2.75 9.57
C ASP A 61 -15.08 -4.12 8.99
N GLU A 62 -16.10 -4.14 8.12
CA GLU A 62 -16.58 -5.35 7.46
C GLU A 62 -15.56 -5.97 6.50
N VAL A 63 -14.73 -5.13 5.86
CA VAL A 63 -13.81 -5.53 4.78
C VAL A 63 -12.34 -5.36 5.12
N ALA A 64 -11.99 -4.49 6.06
CA ALA A 64 -10.61 -4.09 6.33
C ALA A 64 -9.70 -5.26 6.71
N LYS A 65 -10.22 -6.26 7.43
CA LYS A 65 -9.45 -7.44 7.84
C LYS A 65 -9.35 -8.51 6.74
N ARG A 66 -10.09 -8.37 5.64
CA ARG A 66 -10.07 -9.33 4.52
C ARG A 66 -8.77 -9.17 3.74
N LYS A 67 -8.16 -10.31 3.37
CA LYS A 67 -6.95 -10.33 2.52
C LYS A 67 -7.15 -9.63 1.17
N THR A 68 -8.39 -9.64 0.66
CA THR A 68 -8.76 -9.03 -0.62
C THR A 68 -8.75 -7.50 -0.60
N SER A 69 -8.88 -6.85 0.57
CA SER A 69 -8.93 -5.38 0.65
C SER A 69 -7.64 -4.71 0.14
N ALA A 70 -6.48 -5.33 0.41
CA ALA A 70 -5.19 -4.87 -0.10
C ALA A 70 -5.18 -4.88 -1.64
N ARG A 71 -5.64 -5.99 -2.22
CA ARG A 71 -5.69 -6.18 -3.66
C ARG A 71 -6.66 -5.22 -4.35
N VAL A 72 -7.82 -4.97 -3.73
CA VAL A 72 -8.81 -4.00 -4.22
C VAL A 72 -8.20 -2.59 -4.28
N PHE A 73 -7.47 -2.18 -3.24
CA PHE A 73 -6.81 -0.87 -3.23
C PHE A 73 -5.73 -0.76 -4.31
N GLU A 74 -4.96 -1.82 -4.49
CA GLU A 74 -3.95 -1.94 -5.54
C GLU A 74 -4.54 -1.84 -6.95
N ASP A 75 -5.59 -2.61 -7.25
CA ASP A 75 -6.28 -2.59 -8.55
C ASP A 75 -6.87 -1.20 -8.84
N MET A 76 -7.45 -0.53 -7.83
CA MET A 76 -7.97 0.84 -7.97
C MET A 76 -6.85 1.83 -8.33
N LEU A 77 -5.73 1.80 -7.61
CA LEU A 77 -4.58 2.66 -7.91
C LEU A 77 -4.01 2.38 -9.30
N ALA A 78 -3.90 1.11 -9.69
CA ALA A 78 -3.43 0.74 -11.02
C ALA A 78 -4.34 1.31 -12.12
N ILE A 79 -5.67 1.24 -11.94
CA ILE A 79 -6.64 1.83 -12.88
C ILE A 79 -6.52 3.35 -12.94
N LEU A 80 -6.51 4.04 -11.80
CA LEU A 80 -6.41 5.50 -11.73
C LEU A 80 -5.13 6.00 -12.41
N PHE A 81 -3.99 5.37 -12.13
CA PHE A 81 -2.68 5.89 -12.53
C PHE A 81 -2.10 5.25 -13.80
N ASN A 82 -2.92 4.52 -14.58
CA ASN A 82 -2.48 3.74 -15.74
C ASN A 82 -1.33 2.77 -15.42
N GLY A 83 -1.33 2.21 -14.21
CA GLY A 83 -0.37 1.21 -13.74
C GLY A 83 -0.81 -0.21 -14.08
N ILE A 84 0.14 -1.13 -13.97
CA ILE A 84 -0.11 -2.57 -14.11
C ILE A 84 0.33 -3.25 -12.82
N VAL A 85 -0.57 -4.02 -12.23
CA VAL A 85 -0.26 -4.81 -11.04
C VAL A 85 0.77 -5.89 -11.39
N SER A 86 1.85 -5.97 -10.62
CA SER A 86 3.02 -6.80 -10.92
C SER A 86 2.69 -8.29 -11.06
N ASP A 87 1.79 -8.81 -10.22
CA ASP A 87 1.33 -10.22 -10.25
C ASP A 87 0.62 -10.62 -11.55
N THR A 88 0.17 -9.66 -12.36
CA THR A 88 -0.58 -9.92 -13.60
C THR A 88 0.31 -10.01 -14.85
N LYS A 89 1.60 -9.64 -14.76
CA LYS A 89 2.54 -9.75 -15.88
C LYS A 89 3.25 -11.09 -15.86
N GLU A 90 3.43 -11.68 -17.05
CA GLU A 90 4.45 -12.70 -17.24
C GLU A 90 5.81 -12.13 -16.83
N ARG A 91 6.54 -12.89 -16.00
CA ARG A 91 7.80 -12.47 -15.38
C ARG A 91 8.84 -12.20 -16.47
N LYS A 92 9.01 -10.94 -16.86
CA LYS A 92 10.15 -10.49 -17.65
C LYS A 92 11.33 -10.17 -16.74
N ASN A 93 12.54 -10.43 -17.21
CA ASN A 93 13.75 -9.96 -16.53
C ASN A 93 13.77 -8.43 -16.59
N LEU A 94 13.61 -7.79 -15.43
CA LEU A 94 13.77 -6.35 -15.33
C LEU A 94 15.25 -6.00 -15.56
N SER A 95 15.50 -4.92 -16.30
CA SER A 95 16.83 -4.46 -16.69
C SER A 95 17.48 -3.61 -15.59
N TYR A 96 17.72 -4.18 -14.41
CA TYR A 96 18.58 -3.53 -13.42
C TYR A 96 19.93 -4.22 -13.30
N GLN A 97 20.95 -3.40 -13.14
CA GLN A 97 22.29 -3.88 -12.85
C GLN A 97 22.40 -4.14 -11.35
N VAL A 98 22.49 -5.42 -10.98
CA VAL A 98 22.77 -5.80 -9.58
C VAL A 98 24.17 -5.29 -9.22
N PRO A 99 24.36 -4.62 -8.07
CA PRO A 99 25.67 -4.17 -7.63
C PRO A 99 26.69 -5.30 -7.61
N ASN A 100 27.92 -5.02 -8.03
CA ASN A 100 29.03 -6.00 -8.03
C ASN A 100 29.25 -6.62 -6.65
N TYR A 101 28.90 -5.89 -5.59
CA TYR A 101 28.87 -6.38 -4.21
C TYR A 101 28.11 -7.71 -4.05
N PHE A 102 27.04 -7.93 -4.83
CA PHE A 102 26.19 -9.12 -4.76
C PHE A 102 26.42 -10.09 -5.93
N ASN A 103 27.57 -10.04 -6.60
CA ASN A 103 27.81 -10.79 -7.85
C ASN A 103 27.50 -12.29 -7.73
N ASN A 104 27.82 -12.90 -6.59
CA ASN A 104 27.63 -14.34 -6.35
C ASN A 104 26.19 -14.72 -5.94
N VAL A 105 25.33 -13.72 -5.69
CA VAL A 105 23.94 -13.89 -5.23
C VAL A 105 22.98 -13.01 -6.03
N LYS A 106 23.36 -12.69 -7.28
CA LYS A 106 22.64 -11.77 -8.17
C LYS A 106 21.17 -12.12 -8.31
N ASP A 107 20.88 -13.38 -8.62
CA ASP A 107 19.52 -13.83 -8.88
C ASP A 107 18.62 -13.71 -7.64
N LYS A 108 19.17 -13.98 -6.45
CA LYS A 108 18.43 -13.82 -5.18
C LYS A 108 18.09 -12.36 -4.95
N ILE A 109 19.10 -11.48 -4.96
CA ILE A 109 18.90 -10.05 -4.67
C ILE A 109 18.02 -9.37 -5.74
N ALA A 110 18.17 -9.74 -7.01
CA ALA A 110 17.27 -9.33 -8.08
C ALA A 110 15.82 -9.80 -7.83
N SER A 111 15.61 -11.05 -7.42
CA SER A 111 14.29 -11.56 -7.05
C SER A 111 13.66 -10.76 -5.91
N ASN A 112 14.42 -10.50 -4.85
CA ASN A 112 13.96 -9.70 -3.72
C ASN A 112 13.46 -8.32 -4.17
N ARG A 113 14.17 -7.64 -5.09
CA ARG A 113 13.72 -6.36 -5.65
C ARG A 113 12.43 -6.50 -6.46
N ARG A 114 12.30 -7.53 -7.32
CA ARG A 114 11.07 -7.77 -8.10
C ARG A 114 9.83 -7.88 -7.23
N GLU A 115 9.96 -8.64 -6.16
CA GLU A 115 8.89 -8.92 -5.20
C GLU A 115 8.50 -7.70 -4.34
N LYS A 116 9.06 -6.52 -4.61
CA LYS A 116 8.68 -5.27 -3.93
C LYS A 116 7.79 -4.37 -4.75
N ALA A 117 7.88 -4.42 -6.07
CA ALA A 117 6.98 -3.66 -6.91
C ALA A 117 5.60 -4.31 -6.88
N ASP A 118 4.61 -3.59 -6.34
CA ASP A 118 3.21 -4.00 -6.34
C ASP A 118 2.54 -3.42 -7.62
N ILE A 119 2.79 -2.14 -7.93
CA ILE A 119 2.30 -1.49 -9.16
C ILE A 119 3.47 -1.00 -10.01
N ILE A 120 3.43 -1.35 -11.31
CA ILE A 120 4.44 -1.01 -12.31
C ILE A 120 3.85 -0.04 -13.33
N PHE A 121 4.44 1.15 -13.43
CA PHE A 121 4.23 2.12 -14.48
C PHE A 121 5.35 1.99 -15.53
N GLU A 122 5.37 2.83 -16.56
CA GLU A 122 6.32 2.70 -17.67
C GLU A 122 7.79 2.77 -17.23
N ASN A 123 8.15 3.78 -16.44
CA ASN A 123 9.53 4.02 -15.97
C ASN A 123 9.62 4.16 -14.44
N TYR A 124 8.59 3.69 -13.74
CA TYR A 124 8.38 3.97 -12.33
C TYR A 124 7.61 2.81 -11.70
N SER A 125 7.89 2.48 -10.44
CA SER A 125 7.18 1.44 -9.71
C SER A 125 7.01 1.87 -8.25
N ILE A 126 5.97 1.33 -7.63
CA ILE A 126 5.71 1.51 -6.22
C ILE A 126 5.49 0.18 -5.52
N SER A 127 5.92 0.10 -4.27
CA SER A 127 5.40 -0.86 -3.31
C SER A 127 4.21 -0.26 -2.56
N LEU A 128 3.21 -1.09 -2.33
CA LEU A 128 2.01 -0.78 -1.58
C LEU A 128 1.93 -1.67 -0.34
N LYS A 129 1.59 -1.06 0.80
CA LYS A 129 1.28 -1.78 2.04
C LYS A 129 -0.01 -1.26 2.63
N THR A 130 -0.95 -2.17 2.88
CA THR A 130 -2.16 -1.84 3.65
C THR A 130 -2.07 -2.46 5.04
N LEU A 131 -2.28 -1.66 6.08
CA LEU A 131 -2.16 -2.05 7.48
C LEU A 131 -3.46 -1.73 8.21
N MET A 132 -3.76 -2.46 9.28
CA MET A 132 -4.76 -2.06 10.27
C MET A 132 -4.14 -1.07 11.26
N GLN A 133 -4.95 -0.19 11.84
CA GLN A 133 -4.52 0.76 12.86
C GLN A 133 -3.79 0.11 14.05
N ASP A 134 -4.09 -1.14 14.40
CA ASP A 134 -3.44 -1.82 15.51
C ASP A 134 -2.11 -2.51 15.13
N ASN A 135 -1.80 -2.67 13.84
CA ASN A 135 -0.57 -3.33 13.41
C ASN A 135 0.66 -2.45 13.67
N GLN A 136 1.42 -2.70 14.74
CA GLN A 136 2.60 -1.92 15.12
C GLN A 136 3.85 -2.17 14.25
N GLU A 137 3.87 -3.26 13.48
CA GLU A 137 4.99 -3.64 12.62
C GLU A 137 4.62 -3.60 11.14
N ILE A 138 5.56 -3.20 10.30
CA ILE A 138 5.45 -3.32 8.85
C ILE A 138 6.27 -4.51 8.36
N ASN A 139 5.66 -5.32 7.50
CA ASN A 139 6.41 -6.30 6.72
C ASN A 139 7.06 -5.61 5.51
N MET A 140 8.36 -5.44 5.53
CA MET A 140 9.06 -4.93 4.34
C MET A 140 9.24 -6.03 3.28
N GLY A 141 8.96 -7.29 3.63
CA GLY A 141 9.11 -8.46 2.77
C GLY A 141 10.56 -8.70 2.36
N SER A 142 10.77 -9.73 1.55
CA SER A 142 12.00 -10.16 0.85
C SER A 142 13.27 -9.34 1.16
N PHE A 143 13.93 -9.68 2.27
CA PHE A 143 15.25 -9.18 2.67
C PHE A 143 16.09 -10.37 3.15
N GLU A 144 16.87 -10.93 2.23
CA GLU A 144 17.50 -12.24 2.41
C GLU A 144 18.59 -12.22 3.49
N LYS A 145 18.28 -12.76 4.67
CA LYS A 145 19.19 -12.78 5.82
C LYS A 145 20.50 -13.52 5.53
N SER A 146 20.45 -14.64 4.79
CA SER A 146 21.65 -15.41 4.47
C SER A 146 22.63 -14.57 3.65
N VAL A 147 22.11 -13.77 2.71
CA VAL A 147 22.92 -12.83 1.95
C VAL A 147 23.45 -11.74 2.86
N LEU A 148 22.61 -11.10 3.68
CA LEU A 148 23.04 -10.00 4.57
C LEU A 148 24.18 -10.41 5.52
N PHE A 149 24.02 -11.55 6.19
CA PHE A 149 24.93 -11.99 7.25
C PHE A 149 26.11 -12.84 6.76
N ASP A 150 26.12 -13.21 5.47
CA ASP A 150 27.25 -13.93 4.87
C ASP A 150 28.57 -13.19 5.10
N SER A 151 29.63 -13.98 5.35
CA SER A 151 30.98 -13.54 5.70
C SER A 151 31.12 -12.79 7.03
N LEU A 152 30.07 -12.72 7.87
CA LEU A 152 30.13 -12.11 9.20
C LEU A 152 30.38 -13.10 10.35
N LYS A 153 30.53 -14.40 10.04
CA LYS A 153 30.80 -15.50 10.99
C LYS A 153 29.73 -15.67 12.07
N VAL A 154 28.46 -15.58 11.68
CA VAL A 154 27.30 -15.64 12.59
C VAL A 154 26.20 -16.58 12.13
N ASP A 155 26.52 -17.52 11.24
CA ASP A 155 25.55 -18.43 10.60
C ASP A 155 24.73 -19.22 11.63
N ASP A 156 25.36 -19.64 12.73
CA ASP A 156 24.71 -20.37 13.84
C ASP A 156 23.62 -19.57 14.56
N TYR A 157 23.57 -18.25 14.35
CA TYR A 157 22.63 -17.34 15.01
C TYR A 157 21.49 -16.87 14.09
N LEU A 158 21.42 -17.32 12.83
CA LEU A 158 20.46 -16.82 11.83
C LEU A 158 19.06 -17.46 11.90
N ASN A 159 18.70 -17.96 13.09
CA ASN A 159 17.40 -18.54 13.39
C ASN A 159 16.50 -17.56 14.13
N GLU A 160 15.17 -17.70 13.97
CA GLU A 160 14.21 -16.89 14.72
C GLU A 160 14.22 -17.21 16.22
N ARG A 161 14.56 -18.46 16.57
CA ARG A 161 14.69 -18.90 17.95
C ARG A 161 16.03 -18.45 18.52
N LYS A 162 16.02 -18.08 19.80
CA LYS A 162 17.23 -17.75 20.54
C LYS A 162 18.18 -18.95 20.57
N SER A 163 19.46 -18.67 20.30
CA SER A 163 20.58 -19.59 20.55
C SER A 163 20.90 -19.69 22.05
N LYS A 164 21.88 -20.51 22.42
CA LYS A 164 22.36 -20.65 23.82
C LYS A 164 22.89 -19.33 24.39
N SER A 165 23.52 -18.48 23.56
CA SER A 165 23.97 -17.14 23.97
C SER A 165 22.82 -16.11 24.03
N GLY A 166 21.63 -16.51 23.59
CA GLY A 166 20.46 -15.65 23.48
C GLY A 166 20.44 -14.78 22.22
N ALA A 167 21.44 -14.89 21.34
CA ALA A 167 21.42 -14.25 20.02
C ALA A 167 20.46 -14.98 19.07
N GLY A 168 19.86 -14.25 18.14
CA GLY A 168 18.87 -14.75 17.19
C GLY A 168 18.23 -13.60 16.43
N LEU A 169 17.22 -13.91 15.61
CA LEU A 169 16.56 -12.91 14.76
C LEU A 169 15.14 -12.55 15.17
N GLY A 170 14.52 -13.29 16.11
CA GLY A 170 13.09 -13.19 16.39
C GLY A 170 12.64 -12.00 17.23
N SER A 171 13.54 -11.18 17.77
CA SER A 171 13.19 -9.99 18.57
C SER A 171 14.36 -8.99 18.66
N LYS A 172 14.06 -7.74 19.04
CA LYS A 172 15.06 -6.68 19.26
C LYS A 172 16.17 -7.11 20.23
N SER A 173 15.81 -7.76 21.33
CA SER A 173 16.76 -8.25 22.33
C SER A 173 17.70 -9.34 21.79
N GLN A 174 17.20 -10.22 20.92
CA GLN A 174 18.00 -11.24 20.26
C GLN A 174 18.93 -10.63 19.20
N LEU A 175 18.41 -9.68 18.42
CA LEU A 175 19.19 -8.94 17.42
C LEU A 175 20.30 -8.10 18.06
N LEU A 176 20.05 -7.44 19.19
CA LEU A 176 21.08 -6.69 19.91
C LEU A 176 22.28 -7.57 20.30
N LYS A 177 22.01 -8.80 20.74
CA LYS A 177 23.04 -9.78 21.05
C LYS A 177 23.78 -10.23 19.79
N LEU A 178 23.06 -10.51 18.71
CA LEU A 178 23.67 -10.85 17.42
C LEU A 178 24.58 -9.72 16.90
N PHE A 179 24.09 -8.48 16.90
CA PHE A 179 24.86 -7.32 16.46
C PHE A 179 26.09 -7.07 17.31
N SER A 180 26.02 -7.34 18.62
CA SER A 180 27.19 -7.28 19.50
C SER A 180 28.24 -8.36 19.17
N ILE A 181 27.80 -9.55 18.76
CA ILE A 181 28.71 -10.61 18.27
C ILE A 181 29.36 -10.18 16.95
N ILE A 182 28.59 -9.62 16.01
CA ILE A 182 29.12 -9.11 14.72
C ILE A 182 30.17 -8.03 14.93
N GLU A 183 29.89 -7.06 15.81
CA GLU A 183 30.82 -5.99 16.18
C GLU A 183 32.14 -6.55 16.71
N THR A 184 32.09 -7.64 17.47
CA THR A 184 33.28 -8.31 18.02
C THR A 184 34.03 -9.14 16.99
N LEU A 185 33.34 -9.88 16.11
CA LEU A 185 33.95 -10.89 15.22
C LEU A 185 34.36 -10.35 13.84
N SER A 186 33.67 -9.34 13.33
CA SER A 186 33.76 -8.93 11.92
C SER A 186 33.76 -7.41 11.70
N SER A 187 33.42 -6.61 12.72
CA SER A 187 33.11 -5.16 12.71
C SER A 187 31.68 -4.80 12.31
N TRP A 188 31.13 -3.79 12.98
CA TRP A 188 29.82 -3.22 12.66
C TRP A 188 29.80 -2.54 11.28
N GLU A 189 30.89 -1.89 10.90
CA GLU A 189 31.04 -1.18 9.62
C GLU A 189 30.76 -2.11 8.43
N LYS A 190 31.36 -3.31 8.40
CA LYS A 190 31.10 -4.30 7.33
C LYS A 190 29.63 -4.71 7.24
N PHE A 191 28.96 -4.86 8.38
CA PHE A 191 27.53 -5.16 8.39
C PHE A 191 26.72 -3.97 7.86
N SER A 192 27.02 -2.76 8.32
CA SER A 192 26.33 -1.54 7.92
C SER A 192 26.45 -1.27 6.42
N ASP A 193 27.66 -1.39 5.86
CA ASP A 193 27.91 -1.25 4.42
C ASP A 193 27.08 -2.23 3.59
N LYS A 194 27.07 -3.50 4.01
CA LYS A 194 26.32 -4.57 3.36
C LYS A 194 24.81 -4.34 3.46
N PHE A 195 24.33 -3.96 4.63
CA PHE A 195 22.94 -3.59 4.89
C PHE A 195 22.51 -2.44 3.98
N ASN A 196 23.30 -1.36 3.95
CA ASN A 196 23.02 -0.18 3.14
C ASN A 196 23.03 -0.48 1.64
N ALA A 197 23.94 -1.33 1.17
CA ALA A 197 23.96 -1.79 -0.21
C ALA A 197 22.71 -2.62 -0.56
N MET A 198 22.24 -3.49 0.35
CA MET A 198 21.02 -4.27 0.16
C MET A 198 19.77 -3.39 0.15
N ILE A 199 19.62 -2.50 1.13
CA ILE A 199 18.50 -1.55 1.23
C ILE A 199 18.41 -0.69 -0.04
N ASN A 200 19.54 -0.10 -0.46
CA ASN A 200 19.61 0.78 -1.63
C ASN A 200 19.20 0.07 -2.93
N PHE A 201 19.42 -1.23 -3.02
CA PHE A 201 19.04 -1.99 -4.21
C PHE A 201 17.61 -2.53 -4.13
N ILE A 202 17.21 -3.13 -3.01
CA ILE A 202 15.92 -3.83 -2.86
C ILE A 202 14.76 -2.84 -2.72
N TYR A 203 14.95 -1.78 -1.94
CA TYR A 203 13.90 -0.79 -1.62
C TYR A 203 14.10 0.51 -2.42
N ALA A 204 14.55 0.39 -3.67
CA ALA A 204 14.76 1.54 -4.56
C ALA A 204 13.46 2.19 -5.04
N ASP A 205 12.37 1.43 -5.03
CA ASP A 205 11.05 1.86 -5.50
C ASP A 205 10.34 2.64 -4.38
N ASP A 206 9.42 3.55 -4.75
CA ASP A 206 8.67 4.34 -3.77
C ASP A 206 7.68 3.47 -2.98
N LEU A 207 7.33 3.89 -1.77
CA LEU A 207 6.48 3.15 -0.85
C LEU A 207 5.23 3.97 -0.47
N LEU A 208 4.06 3.43 -0.77
CA LEU A 208 2.77 3.90 -0.28
C LEU A 208 2.28 2.97 0.85
N ILE A 209 1.95 3.55 2.00
CA ILE A 209 1.36 2.83 3.12
C ILE A 209 -0.02 3.42 3.40
N ALA A 210 -1.05 2.56 3.40
CA ALA A 210 -2.40 2.90 3.84
C ALA A 210 -2.71 2.21 5.17
N VAL A 211 -3.01 3.00 6.20
CA VAL A 211 -3.40 2.53 7.53
C VAL A 211 -4.89 2.75 7.71
N LYS A 212 -5.62 1.66 7.93
CA LYS A 212 -7.08 1.61 7.90
C LYS A 212 -7.65 1.57 9.30
N ASN A 213 -8.68 2.38 9.53
CA ASN A 213 -9.38 2.51 10.79
C ASN A 213 -10.86 2.85 10.54
N ASP A 214 -11.60 1.91 9.95
CA ASP A 214 -13.01 2.06 9.57
C ASP A 214 -13.25 3.32 8.71
N LYS A 215 -13.86 4.35 9.29
CA LYS A 215 -14.15 5.65 8.65
C LYS A 215 -12.90 6.50 8.40
N LEU A 216 -11.74 6.18 8.96
CA LEU A 216 -10.50 6.91 8.73
C LEU A 216 -9.49 6.03 7.97
N MET A 217 -8.80 6.60 6.99
CA MET A 217 -7.65 5.99 6.35
C MET A 217 -6.49 6.98 6.27
N ASN A 218 -5.37 6.63 6.89
CA ASN A 218 -4.14 7.42 6.83
C ASN A 218 -3.22 6.90 5.73
N LEU A 219 -2.82 7.77 4.81
CA LEU A 219 -1.89 7.48 3.73
C LEU A 219 -0.51 8.10 4.03
N TYR A 220 0.55 7.33 3.82
CA TYR A 220 1.94 7.76 3.97
C TYR A 220 2.69 7.47 2.68
N PHE A 221 3.37 8.49 2.15
CA PHE A 221 4.03 8.46 0.86
C PHE A 221 5.53 8.70 1.07
N LEU A 222 6.34 7.67 0.82
CA LEU A 222 7.79 7.77 0.91
C LEU A 222 8.40 7.55 -0.46
N SER A 223 9.26 8.45 -0.90
CA SER A 223 10.14 8.14 -2.03
C SER A 223 11.12 7.04 -1.65
N GLY A 224 11.58 6.24 -2.62
CA GLY A 224 12.61 5.22 -2.40
C GLY A 224 13.87 5.82 -1.77
N SER A 225 14.25 7.02 -2.20
CA SER A 225 15.36 7.77 -1.60
C SER A 225 15.14 8.14 -0.14
N GLU A 226 13.94 8.59 0.25
CA GLU A 226 13.63 8.90 1.66
C GLU A 226 13.70 7.62 2.51
N LEU A 227 13.11 6.52 2.03
CA LEU A 227 13.14 5.23 2.71
C LEU A 227 14.58 4.73 2.91
N ILE A 228 15.41 4.81 1.87
CA ILE A 228 16.82 4.41 1.92
C ILE A 228 17.59 5.25 2.94
N ASN A 229 17.38 6.57 2.94
CA ASN A 229 18.08 7.49 3.86
C ASN A 229 17.71 7.20 5.32
N ILE A 230 16.42 6.95 5.63
CA ILE A 230 15.99 6.57 6.99
C ILE A 230 16.76 5.35 7.50
N PHE A 231 16.90 4.30 6.68
CA PHE A 231 17.65 3.11 7.07
C PHE A 231 19.15 3.37 7.20
N LYS A 232 19.75 4.13 6.28
CA LYS A 232 21.17 4.48 6.33
C LYS A 232 21.50 5.27 7.60
N ASP A 233 20.71 6.28 7.91
CA ASP A 233 20.89 7.13 9.10
C ASP A 233 20.80 6.32 10.39
N LEU A 234 19.91 5.31 10.44
CA LEU A 234 19.76 4.43 11.60
C LEU A 234 20.79 3.28 11.62
N SER A 235 21.46 2.98 10.51
CA SER A 235 22.50 1.93 10.44
C SER A 235 23.86 2.34 10.99
N ILE A 236 24.01 3.57 11.51
CA ILE A 236 25.27 4.11 12.04
C ILE A 236 25.81 3.29 13.23
N ASN A 237 24.92 2.71 14.04
CA ASN A 237 25.26 1.77 15.10
C ASN A 237 24.08 0.83 15.41
N LYS A 238 24.36 -0.26 16.11
CA LYS A 238 23.37 -1.30 16.43
C LYS A 238 22.16 -0.82 17.22
N ASN A 239 22.33 0.15 18.12
CA ASN A 239 21.23 0.64 18.96
C ASN A 239 20.27 1.50 18.15
N GLU A 240 20.81 2.37 17.28
CA GLU A 240 20.01 3.17 16.35
C GLU A 240 19.25 2.29 15.36
N LEU A 241 19.90 1.26 14.81
CA LEU A 241 19.24 0.36 13.85
C LEU A 241 18.05 -0.37 14.49
N LEU A 242 18.17 -0.73 15.77
CA LEU A 242 17.10 -1.39 16.53
C LEU A 242 15.96 -0.46 16.95
N LYS A 243 16.07 0.86 16.71
CA LYS A 243 14.89 1.73 16.80
C LYS A 243 13.88 1.35 15.73
N ILE A 244 14.32 1.13 14.49
CA ILE A 244 13.45 0.77 13.36
C ILE A 244 13.37 -0.74 13.11
N VAL A 245 14.43 -1.52 13.25
CA VAL A 245 14.39 -2.97 13.00
C VAL A 245 13.91 -3.71 14.24
N ASN A 246 12.79 -4.43 14.12
CA ASN A 246 12.23 -5.20 15.24
C ASN A 246 12.74 -6.63 15.26
N ARG A 247 12.69 -7.32 14.11
CA ARG A 247 13.04 -8.74 13.96
C ARG A 247 13.12 -9.13 12.48
N TYR A 248 13.61 -10.34 12.23
CA TYR A 248 13.37 -11.05 10.98
C TYR A 248 12.33 -12.14 11.20
N GLU A 249 11.46 -12.32 10.20
CA GLU A 249 10.50 -13.42 10.12
C GLU A 249 10.66 -14.08 8.75
N GLY A 250 11.08 -15.34 8.73
CA GLY A 250 11.60 -15.99 7.54
C GLY A 250 12.78 -15.21 6.95
N ASN A 251 12.59 -14.72 5.73
CA ASN A 251 13.51 -13.84 5.00
C ASN A 251 12.91 -12.45 4.79
N SER A 252 12.13 -11.97 5.76
CA SER A 252 11.51 -10.64 5.71
C SER A 252 11.90 -9.81 6.92
N LEU A 253 12.27 -8.55 6.66
CA LEU A 253 12.52 -7.56 7.70
C LEU A 253 11.18 -7.04 8.24
N ARG A 254 11.00 -7.12 9.57
CA ARG A 254 9.88 -6.49 10.28
C ARG A 254 10.38 -5.23 10.95
N ILE A 255 9.73 -4.10 10.65
CA ILE A 255 10.14 -2.79 11.17
C ILE A 255 9.07 -2.15 12.03
N ASP A 256 9.50 -1.27 12.92
CA ASP A 256 8.64 -0.39 13.69
C ASP A 256 8.00 0.65 12.76
N ARG A 257 6.66 0.65 12.71
CA ARG A 257 5.93 1.57 11.83
C ARG A 257 6.03 3.02 12.29
N ASN A 258 6.06 3.26 13.60
CA ASN A 258 5.93 4.60 14.16
C ASN A 258 7.21 5.36 13.86
N MET A 259 8.36 4.69 13.98
CA MET A 259 9.66 5.22 13.54
C MET A 259 9.66 5.62 12.06
N LEU A 260 9.02 4.83 11.19
CA LEU A 260 8.91 5.17 9.77
C LEU A 260 7.99 6.38 9.54
N PHE A 261 6.83 6.41 10.21
CA PHE A 261 5.84 7.47 10.08
C PHE A 261 6.32 8.81 10.63
N GLU A 262 7.09 8.81 11.72
CA GLU A 262 7.73 10.02 12.28
C GLU A 262 8.70 10.68 11.29
N LYS A 263 9.31 9.89 10.41
CA LYS A 263 10.25 10.34 9.38
C LYS A 263 9.58 10.60 8.02
N CYS A 264 8.28 10.32 7.90
CA CYS A 264 7.54 10.51 6.67
C CYS A 264 7.02 11.95 6.56
N ASN A 265 7.49 12.68 5.55
CA ASN A 265 7.10 14.07 5.33
C ASN A 265 5.72 14.21 4.69
N LYS A 266 5.32 13.23 3.86
CA LYS A 266 4.08 13.27 3.08
C LYS A 266 3.09 12.28 3.64
N LYS A 267 2.12 12.81 4.38
CA LYS A 267 1.01 12.07 4.94
C LYS A 267 -0.30 12.78 4.66
N LEU A 268 -1.38 12.00 4.57
CA LEU A 268 -2.72 12.51 4.34
C LEU A 268 -3.72 11.63 5.09
N GLU A 269 -4.71 12.24 5.74
CA GLU A 269 -5.84 11.52 6.31
C GLU A 269 -7.04 11.64 5.37
N LEU A 270 -7.67 10.52 5.06
CA LEU A 270 -8.96 10.44 4.37
C LEU A 270 -10.02 10.14 5.42
N ASP A 271 -10.99 11.04 5.57
CA ASP A 271 -12.13 10.86 6.47
C ASP A 271 -13.37 10.51 5.65
N PHE A 272 -13.92 9.31 5.84
CA PHE A 272 -15.13 8.84 5.15
C PHE A 272 -16.41 9.15 5.92
N SER A 273 -16.33 9.74 7.11
CA SER A 273 -17.50 9.99 7.97
C SER A 273 -18.53 10.91 7.34
N TYR A 274 -18.11 11.80 6.44
CA TYR A 274 -18.98 12.75 5.76
C TYR A 274 -19.79 12.11 4.62
N LEU A 275 -19.49 10.89 4.17
CA LEU A 275 -20.23 10.22 3.09
C LEU A 275 -21.72 10.07 3.42
N ASP A 276 -22.04 9.85 4.70
CA ASP A 276 -23.40 9.65 5.21
C ASP A 276 -24.31 10.88 5.00
N SER A 277 -23.73 12.07 4.80
CA SER A 277 -24.45 13.34 4.59
C SER A 277 -24.35 13.86 3.16
N THR A 278 -23.88 13.05 2.21
CA THR A 278 -23.66 13.46 0.81
C THR A 278 -24.60 12.75 -0.14
N ILE A 279 -24.56 13.16 -1.40
CA ILE A 279 -25.38 12.55 -2.45
C ILE A 279 -25.10 11.05 -2.66
N ILE A 280 -23.92 10.56 -2.25
CA ILE A 280 -23.58 9.14 -2.28
C ILE A 280 -24.52 8.29 -1.44
N GLU A 281 -25.01 8.80 -0.30
CA GLU A 281 -25.96 8.06 0.53
C GLU A 281 -27.25 7.75 -0.27
N SER A 282 -27.72 8.73 -1.04
CA SER A 282 -28.89 8.59 -1.93
C SER A 282 -28.62 7.61 -3.07
N ILE A 283 -27.41 7.63 -3.64
CA ILE A 283 -26.99 6.68 -4.69
C ILE A 283 -26.94 5.25 -4.15
N ASN A 284 -26.31 5.03 -2.99
CA ASN A 284 -26.23 3.72 -2.34
C ASN A 284 -27.64 3.18 -2.02
N LYS A 285 -28.55 4.03 -1.52
CA LYS A 285 -29.97 3.67 -1.29
C LYS A 285 -30.67 3.29 -2.59
N MET A 286 -30.42 4.01 -3.67
CA MET A 286 -31.00 3.71 -4.98
C MET A 286 -30.48 2.40 -5.54
N ASP A 287 -29.18 2.12 -5.46
CA ASP A 287 -28.57 0.87 -5.93
C ASP A 287 -29.18 -0.34 -5.20
N LEU A 288 -29.30 -0.27 -3.87
CA LEU A 288 -29.96 -1.31 -3.10
C LEU A 288 -31.42 -1.52 -3.54
N LYS A 289 -32.14 -0.42 -3.80
CA LYS A 289 -33.54 -0.48 -4.27
C LYS A 289 -33.64 -1.07 -5.67
N LEU A 290 -32.74 -0.73 -6.58
CA LEU A 290 -32.67 -1.30 -7.92
C LEU A 290 -32.44 -2.80 -7.87
N HIS A 291 -31.48 -3.28 -7.07
CA HIS A 291 -31.22 -4.71 -6.90
C HIS A 291 -32.42 -5.46 -6.33
N LYS A 292 -33.10 -4.90 -5.32
CA LYS A 292 -34.36 -5.44 -4.81
C LYS A 292 -35.44 -5.50 -5.89
N ASN A 293 -35.58 -4.43 -6.67
CA ASN A 293 -36.58 -4.35 -7.74
C ASN A 293 -36.28 -5.33 -8.87
N TYR A 294 -35.01 -5.57 -9.22
CA TYR A 294 -34.65 -6.62 -10.18
C TYR A 294 -35.12 -7.99 -9.69
N ALA A 295 -34.81 -8.35 -8.45
CA ALA A 295 -35.27 -9.60 -7.86
C ALA A 295 -36.80 -9.69 -7.85
N HIS A 296 -37.51 -8.64 -7.43
CA HIS A 296 -38.97 -8.64 -7.43
C HIS A 296 -39.58 -8.71 -8.83
N TYR A 297 -38.98 -8.04 -9.82
CA TYR A 297 -39.52 -7.99 -11.19
C TYR A 297 -39.58 -9.39 -11.83
N PHE A 298 -38.58 -10.23 -11.56
CA PHE A 298 -38.54 -11.60 -12.08
C PHE A 298 -39.37 -12.60 -11.25
N ASN A 299 -39.71 -12.27 -10.00
CA ASN A 299 -40.38 -13.19 -9.07
C ASN A 299 -41.81 -12.78 -8.67
N SER A 300 -42.31 -11.61 -9.10
CA SER A 300 -43.63 -11.08 -8.78
C SER A 300 -44.54 -11.04 -10.01
N ASN A 301 -45.85 -11.13 -9.77
CA ASN A 301 -46.88 -10.94 -10.80
C ASN A 301 -47.13 -9.45 -11.12
N ASP A 302 -46.72 -8.53 -10.25
CA ASP A 302 -46.98 -7.08 -10.40
C ASP A 302 -45.77 -6.32 -11.00
N LYS A 303 -45.40 -6.70 -12.22
CA LYS A 303 -44.24 -6.16 -12.93
C LYS A 303 -44.36 -4.67 -13.25
N GLU A 304 -45.57 -4.21 -13.57
CA GLU A 304 -45.82 -2.82 -13.94
C GLU A 304 -45.66 -1.86 -12.75
N LYS A 305 -46.10 -2.26 -11.55
CA LYS A 305 -45.85 -1.47 -10.34
C LYS A 305 -44.36 -1.33 -10.06
N ILE A 306 -43.60 -2.43 -10.12
CA ILE A 306 -42.15 -2.44 -9.88
C ILE A 306 -41.41 -1.52 -10.87
N LYS A 307 -41.84 -1.53 -12.14
CA LYS A 307 -41.30 -0.63 -13.17
C LYS A 307 -41.57 0.83 -12.83
N LYS A 308 -42.82 1.18 -12.49
CA LYS A 308 -43.20 2.55 -12.09
C LYS A 308 -42.42 3.01 -10.86
N ASP A 309 -42.27 2.16 -9.85
CA ASP A 309 -41.52 2.47 -8.63
C ASP A 309 -40.04 2.71 -8.91
N SER A 310 -39.44 1.94 -9.82
CA SER A 310 -38.04 2.12 -10.25
C SER A 310 -37.84 3.45 -10.97
N ILE A 311 -38.73 3.79 -11.91
CA ILE A 311 -38.69 5.08 -12.63
C ILE A 311 -38.87 6.25 -11.66
N LYS A 312 -39.83 6.16 -10.73
CA LYS A 312 -40.05 7.20 -9.72
C LYS A 312 -38.79 7.41 -8.87
N SER A 313 -38.20 6.32 -8.38
CA SER A 313 -36.99 6.40 -7.54
C SER A 313 -35.82 7.03 -8.27
N LEU A 314 -35.67 6.73 -9.57
CA LEU A 314 -34.63 7.35 -10.40
C LEU A 314 -34.88 8.86 -10.56
N LYS A 315 -36.13 9.27 -10.82
CA LYS A 315 -36.49 10.70 -10.89
C LYS A 315 -36.22 11.42 -9.58
N ASP A 316 -36.61 10.80 -8.46
CA ASP A 316 -36.38 11.37 -7.13
C ASP A 316 -34.87 11.58 -6.88
N LEU A 317 -34.02 10.62 -7.29
CA LEU A 317 -32.56 10.76 -7.20
C LEU A 317 -32.02 11.93 -8.04
N PHE A 318 -32.46 12.07 -9.30
CA PHE A 318 -32.03 13.19 -10.14
C PHE A 318 -32.49 14.54 -9.58
N ASN A 319 -33.67 14.61 -8.99
CA ASN A 319 -34.11 15.84 -8.31
C ASN A 319 -33.20 16.20 -7.13
N GLU A 320 -32.64 15.21 -6.42
CA GLU A 320 -31.64 15.48 -5.37
C GLU A 320 -30.30 15.94 -5.96
N PHE A 321 -29.90 15.43 -7.13
CA PHE A 321 -28.70 15.90 -7.83
C PHE A 321 -28.85 17.38 -8.20
N ASP A 322 -30.00 17.76 -8.75
CA ASP A 322 -30.28 19.13 -9.16
C ASP A 322 -30.28 20.11 -7.96
N LYS A 323 -30.70 19.66 -6.78
CA LYS A 323 -30.63 20.46 -5.54
C LYS A 323 -29.20 20.63 -5.03
N ALA A 324 -28.34 19.64 -5.24
CA ALA A 324 -26.95 19.65 -4.77
C ALA A 324 -26.00 20.43 -5.71
N LEU A 325 -26.45 20.78 -6.92
CA LEU A 325 -25.70 21.60 -7.88
C LEU A 325 -25.87 23.12 -7.65
N VAL A 326 -26.72 23.52 -6.70
CA VAL A 326 -26.92 24.91 -6.22
C VAL A 326 -26.19 25.09 -4.90
#